data_AF-A0AA38FRA6-F1
#
_entry.id   AF-A0AA38FRA6-F1
#
_cell.length_a   1.000
_cell.length_b   1.000
_cell.length_c   1.000
_cell.angle_alpha   90.00
_cell.angle_beta   90.00
_cell.angle_gamma   90.00
#
_symmetry.space_group_name_H-M   'P 1'
#
loop_
_entity.id
_entity.type
_entity.pdbx_description
1 polymer ?
#
loop_
_entity_poly.entity_id
_entity_poly.type
_entity_poly.pdbx_seq_one_letter_code
_entity_poly.pdbx_strand_id
1 'polypeptide(L)'
;MEGIGNGGFELPGFRFHPTEEELVNFYLKKKLEGQQFSPDIIGTLDLYKHDPWELPGLSYLHGEREWFFFVPRDTKRAAPRRSRLTKSGYWKATGSDKLVRNKMFRCIGLRKNLVFYRGKSPTGEKTDWIMKEYRMPDFHPAYK
;
A
#
# COMPACT_ATOMS: atom_id res chain seq x y z
N MET A 1 33.94 -9.38 9.19
CA MET A 1 32.49 -9.21 9.38
C MET A 1 32.29 -7.85 10.04
N GLU A 2 32.10 -6.81 9.24
CA GLU A 2 31.64 -5.51 9.72
C GLU A 2 30.59 -5.00 8.72
N GLY A 3 29.51 -4.47 9.29
CA GLY A 3 28.22 -4.30 8.62
C GLY A 3 28.26 -3.30 7.48
N ILE A 4 27.64 -3.70 6.37
CA ILE A 4 27.33 -2.81 5.27
C ILE A 4 26.22 -1.88 5.76
N GLY A 5 26.58 -0.64 6.06
CA GLY A 5 25.63 0.41 6.40
C GLY A 5 24.60 0.54 5.28
N ASN A 6 23.32 0.48 5.65
CA ASN A 6 22.20 0.80 4.78
C ASN A 6 22.31 2.27 4.37
N GLY A 7 22.95 2.52 3.23
CA GLY A 7 22.96 3.82 2.56
C GLY A 7 21.56 4.14 2.04
N GLY A 8 20.74 4.76 2.89
CA GLY A 8 19.60 5.53 2.41
C GLY A 8 20.13 6.60 1.45
N PHE A 9 19.66 6.58 0.20
CA PHE A 9 19.93 7.62 -0.78
C PHE A 9 19.20 8.92 -0.38
N GLU A 10 19.64 9.58 0.69
CA GLU A 10 19.21 10.94 1.00
C GLU A 10 20.05 11.93 0.22
N LEU A 11 19.67 12.15 -1.05
CA LEU A 11 20.10 13.34 -1.78
C LEU A 11 19.21 14.50 -1.33
N PRO A 12 19.77 15.61 -0.81
CA PRO A 12 18.97 16.78 -0.42
C PRO A 12 18.04 17.21 -1.55
N GLY A 13 16.72 17.22 -1.30
CA GLY A 13 15.69 17.60 -2.27
C GLY A 13 15.06 16.46 -3.06
N PHE A 14 15.58 15.23 -3.01
CA PHE A 14 14.95 14.06 -3.62
C PHE A 14 14.09 13.32 -2.61
N ARG A 15 12.89 12.93 -3.03
CA ARG A 15 11.95 12.14 -2.22
C ARG A 15 11.25 11.10 -3.08
N PHE A 16 10.90 9.98 -2.47
CA PHE A 16 10.04 9.01 -3.11
C PHE A 16 8.63 9.59 -3.29
N HIS A 17 8.32 9.99 -4.52
CA HIS A 17 7.03 10.58 -4.89
C HIS A 17 6.50 9.99 -6.21
N PRO A 18 6.22 8.67 -6.24
CA PRO A 18 5.81 8.00 -7.46
C PRO A 18 4.41 8.44 -7.89
N THR A 19 4.20 8.45 -9.20
CA THR A 19 2.87 8.53 -9.81
C THR A 19 2.10 7.23 -9.58
N GLU A 20 0.76 7.27 -9.75
CA GLU A 20 -0.06 6.06 -9.66
C GLU A 20 0.33 5.03 -10.72
N GLU A 21 0.75 5.50 -11.90
CA GLU A 21 1.27 4.65 -12.97
C GLU A 21 2.54 3.92 -12.52
N GLU A 22 3.50 4.61 -11.91
CA GLU A 22 4.74 4.00 -11.42
C GLU A 22 4.46 3.00 -10.30
N LEU A 23 3.60 3.34 -9.34
CA LEU A 23 3.19 2.43 -8.26
C LEU A 23 2.65 1.11 -8.81
N VAL A 24 1.82 1.16 -9.85
CA VAL A 24 1.18 -0.04 -10.40
C VAL A 24 2.08 -0.75 -11.41
N ASN A 25 2.52 -0.05 -12.45
CA ASN A 25 3.20 -0.64 -13.60
C ASN A 25 4.67 -0.98 -13.34
N PHE A 26 5.31 -0.28 -12.41
CA PHE A 26 6.70 -0.57 -12.02
C PHE A 26 6.74 -1.36 -10.72
N TYR A 27 6.27 -0.81 -9.60
CA TYR A 27 6.49 -1.44 -8.28
C TYR A 27 5.62 -2.68 -8.07
N LEU A 28 4.29 -2.54 -8.17
CA LEU A 28 3.36 -3.65 -7.90
C LEU A 28 3.51 -4.78 -8.91
N LYS A 29 3.58 -4.45 -10.20
CA LYS A 29 3.75 -5.45 -11.27
C LYS A 29 5.04 -6.25 -11.09
N LYS A 30 6.18 -5.60 -10.88
CA LYS A 30 7.47 -6.30 -10.67
C LYS A 30 7.45 -7.17 -9.42
N LYS A 31 6.86 -6.68 -8.33
CA LYS A 31 6.70 -7.46 -7.10
C LYS A 31 5.91 -8.75 -7.34
N LEU A 32 4.85 -8.70 -8.14
CA LEU A 32 4.05 -9.87 -8.49
C LEU A 32 4.76 -10.82 -9.47
N GLU A 33 5.58 -10.28 -10.37
CA GLU A 33 6.39 -11.05 -11.32
C GLU A 33 7.66 -11.65 -10.67
N GLY A 34 7.90 -11.41 -9.37
CA GLY A 34 9.10 -11.87 -8.67
C GLY A 34 10.38 -11.21 -9.17
N GLN A 35 10.28 -10.10 -9.91
CA GLN A 35 11.43 -9.37 -10.43
C GLN A 35 12.07 -8.58 -9.29
N GLN A 36 13.38 -8.77 -9.12
CA GLN A 36 14.17 -7.90 -8.25
C GLN A 36 14.32 -6.54 -8.93
N PHE A 37 14.13 -5.47 -8.17
CA PHE A 37 14.42 -4.10 -8.61
C PHE A 37 15.15 -3.36 -7.50
N SER A 38 16.14 -2.56 -7.89
CA SER A 38 16.89 -1.71 -6.97
C SER A 38 16.54 -0.24 -7.22
N PRO A 39 16.28 0.54 -6.17
CA PRO A 39 16.28 0.13 -4.77
C PRO A 39 14.95 -0.56 -4.35
N ASP A 40 15.01 -1.60 -3.52
CA ASP A 40 13.83 -2.26 -2.94
C ASP A 40 13.32 -1.48 -1.72
N ILE A 41 12.67 -0.36 -2.00
CA ILE A 41 12.30 0.64 -0.99
C ILE A 41 10.90 0.45 -0.40
N ILE A 42 10.09 -0.47 -0.95
CA ILE A 42 8.74 -0.74 -0.45
C ILE A 42 8.75 -2.09 0.26
N GLY A 43 8.68 -2.06 1.59
CA GLY A 43 8.63 -3.27 2.42
C GLY A 43 7.30 -4.02 2.31
N THR A 44 7.32 -5.31 2.64
CA THR A 44 6.10 -6.13 2.76
C THR A 44 5.63 -6.15 4.21
N LEU A 45 4.35 -5.87 4.46
CA LEU A 45 3.77 -5.77 5.79
C LEU A 45 2.35 -6.36 5.82
N ASP A 46 2.03 -7.11 6.87
CA ASP A 46 0.65 -7.48 7.19
C ASP A 46 -0.07 -6.28 7.83
N LEU A 47 -0.41 -5.31 6.97
CA LEU A 47 -0.80 -3.97 7.37
C LEU A 47 -1.95 -3.94 8.38
N TYR A 48 -2.92 -4.85 8.26
CA TYR A 48 -4.11 -4.84 9.09
C TYR A 48 -3.88 -5.29 10.54
N LYS A 49 -2.68 -5.79 10.86
CA LYS A 49 -2.28 -6.07 12.25
C LYS A 49 -1.84 -4.81 13.02
N HIS A 50 -1.68 -3.69 12.33
CA HIS A 50 -1.15 -2.45 12.90
C HIS A 50 -2.19 -1.34 12.83
N ASP A 51 -2.22 -0.52 13.88
CA ASP A 51 -2.93 0.75 13.85
C ASP A 51 -2.16 1.73 12.94
N PRO A 52 -2.85 2.68 12.28
CA PRO A 52 -2.23 3.49 11.23
C PRO A 52 -1.07 4.38 11.72
N TRP A 53 -1.08 4.82 12.98
CA TRP A 53 0.00 5.61 13.58
C TRP A 53 1.29 4.81 13.86
N GLU A 54 1.23 3.48 13.80
CA GLU A 54 2.41 2.63 13.90
C GLU A 54 3.11 2.46 12.55
N LEU A 55 2.38 2.62 11.44
CA LEU A 55 2.89 2.41 10.08
C LEU A 55 4.11 3.26 9.74
N PRO A 56 4.20 4.56 10.10
CA PRO A 56 5.39 5.36 9.82
C PRO A 56 6.70 4.73 10.30
N GLY A 57 6.70 4.12 11.49
CA GLY A 57 7.87 3.48 12.08
C GLY A 57 8.23 2.12 11.47
N LEU A 58 7.35 1.56 10.65
CA LEU A 58 7.55 0.27 9.98
C LEU A 58 7.96 0.41 8.50
N SER A 59 7.96 1.65 7.98
CA SER A 59 8.34 1.91 6.59
C SER A 59 9.87 1.93 6.44
N TYR A 60 10.36 1.40 5.31
CA TYR A 60 11.77 1.56 4.94
C TYR A 60 12.08 2.97 4.42
N LEU A 61 11.05 3.73 4.06
CA LEU A 61 11.15 5.09 3.58
C LEU A 61 10.93 6.06 4.73
N HIS A 62 11.88 6.97 4.91
CA HIS A 62 11.71 8.15 5.75
C HIS A 62 10.81 9.16 5.00
N GLY A 63 9.50 8.99 5.18
CA GLY A 63 8.48 9.90 4.65
C GLY A 63 7.87 10.76 5.76
N GLU A 64 7.57 12.02 5.45
CA GLU A 64 6.90 12.92 6.41
C GLU A 64 5.38 12.71 6.46
N ARG A 65 4.76 12.28 5.36
CA ARG A 65 3.29 12.25 5.19
C ARG A 65 2.72 11.03 4.47
N GLU A 66 3.55 10.28 3.76
CA GLU A 66 3.13 9.11 2.98
C GLU A 66 4.12 7.96 3.21
N TRP A 67 3.57 6.75 3.38
CA TRP A 67 4.33 5.53 3.60
C TRP A 67 3.77 4.44 2.70
N PHE A 68 4.66 3.60 2.16
CA PHE A 68 4.31 2.62 1.14
C PHE A 68 4.60 1.21 1.64
N PHE A 69 3.66 0.30 1.42
CA PHE A 69 3.74 -1.09 1.82
C PHE A 69 3.18 -2.00 0.74
N PHE A 70 3.84 -3.13 0.52
CA PHE A 70 3.21 -4.29 -0.10
C PHE A 70 2.42 -5.05 0.97
N VAL A 71 1.14 -5.26 0.72
CA VAL A 71 0.27 -6.01 1.64
C VAL A 71 -0.05 -7.36 1.00
N PRO A 72 0.30 -8.49 1.64
CA PRO A 72 -0.08 -9.81 1.17
C PRO A 72 -1.61 -9.91 1.02
N ARG A 73 -2.08 -10.29 -0.17
CA ARG A 73 -3.51 -10.51 -0.40
C ARG A 73 -3.81 -11.99 -0.19
N ASP A 74 -4.49 -12.33 0.90
CA ASP A 74 -4.97 -13.70 1.11
C ASP A 74 -6.16 -13.96 0.18
N THR A 75 -5.93 -14.72 -0.89
CA THR A 75 -6.96 -15.12 -1.86
C THR A 75 -7.90 -16.20 -1.32
N LYS A 76 -7.56 -16.86 -0.21
CA LYS A 76 -8.31 -17.98 0.38
C LYS A 76 -9.23 -17.54 1.52
N ARG A 77 -8.97 -16.40 2.17
CA ARG A 77 -9.85 -15.87 3.23
C ARG A 77 -11.05 -15.11 2.64
N ALA A 78 -12.21 -15.73 2.76
CA ALA A 78 -13.51 -15.11 2.47
C ALA A 78 -13.70 -13.78 3.24
N ALA A 79 -13.96 -12.73 2.45
CA ALA A 79 -14.42 -11.38 2.79
C ALA A 79 -13.33 -10.30 3.06
N PRO A 80 -13.13 -9.35 2.12
CA PRO A 80 -12.31 -8.15 2.35
C PRO A 80 -12.84 -7.22 3.47
N ARG A 81 -14.04 -7.49 3.99
CA ARG A 81 -14.67 -6.70 5.07
C ARG A 81 -14.20 -7.09 6.48
N ARG A 82 -13.89 -8.37 6.73
CA ARG A 82 -13.41 -8.82 8.06
C ARG A 82 -11.93 -8.59 8.29
N SER A 83 -11.15 -8.50 7.21
CA SER A 83 -9.69 -8.30 7.25
C SER A 83 -9.25 -6.87 7.58
N ARG A 84 -10.17 -5.93 7.83
CA ARG A 84 -9.86 -4.50 7.98
C ARG A 84 -9.92 -3.98 9.41
N LEU A 85 -10.06 -4.89 10.38
CA LEU A 85 -10.02 -4.57 11.79
C LEU A 85 -8.57 -4.54 12.26
N THR A 86 -8.27 -3.57 13.09
CA THR A 86 -6.98 -3.37 13.78
C THR A 86 -7.24 -3.45 15.29
N LYS A 87 -6.20 -3.30 16.11
CA LYS A 87 -6.34 -3.30 17.57
C LYS A 87 -7.28 -2.20 18.07
N SER A 88 -7.17 -1.00 17.50
CA SER A 88 -7.87 0.18 18.00
C SER A 88 -8.98 0.69 17.08
N GLY A 89 -9.23 0.06 15.93
CA GLY A 89 -10.19 0.57 14.96
C GLY A 89 -10.37 -0.29 13.71
N TYR A 90 -10.86 0.32 12.63
CA TYR A 90 -11.10 -0.36 11.37
C TYR A 90 -10.95 0.53 10.15
N TRP A 91 -10.53 -0.06 9.04
CA TRP A 91 -10.47 0.59 7.74
C TRP A 91 -11.79 0.45 6.98
N LYS A 92 -12.41 1.56 6.60
CA LYS A 92 -13.64 1.60 5.82
C LYS A 92 -13.36 2.10 4.41
N ALA A 93 -13.74 1.31 3.40
CA ALA A 93 -13.69 1.78 2.02
C ALA A 93 -14.61 2.98 1.80
N THR A 94 -14.13 3.95 1.02
CA THR A 94 -14.89 5.13 0.62
C THR A 94 -14.85 5.31 -0.90
N GLY A 95 -15.99 5.71 -1.47
CA GLY A 95 -16.18 5.88 -2.90
C GLY A 95 -16.07 4.58 -3.72
N SER A 96 -16.22 4.74 -5.03
CA SER A 96 -16.01 3.69 -6.03
C SER A 96 -14.53 3.52 -6.35
N ASP A 97 -14.17 2.35 -6.85
CA ASP A 97 -12.82 2.10 -7.34
C ASP A 97 -12.52 3.04 -8.51
N LYS A 98 -11.31 3.60 -8.54
CA LYS A 98 -10.83 4.41 -9.67
C LYS A 98 -9.88 3.58 -10.52
N LEU A 99 -9.99 3.75 -11.84
CA LEU A 99 -9.06 3.13 -12.78
C LEU A 99 -7.72 3.86 -12.74
N VAL A 100 -6.63 3.11 -12.59
CA VAL A 100 -5.27 3.62 -12.82
C VAL A 100 -4.94 3.34 -14.27
N ARG A 101 -4.60 4.39 -15.02
CA ARG A 101 -4.28 4.32 -16.44
C ARG A 101 -2.83 4.72 -16.67
N ASN A 102 -2.20 4.10 -17.67
CA ASN A 102 -0.89 4.54 -18.15
C ASN A 102 -1.01 5.73 -19.12
N LYS A 103 0.13 6.26 -19.59
CA LYS A 103 0.19 7.32 -20.61
C LYS A 103 -0.58 7.03 -21.90
N MET A 104 -0.81 5.75 -22.25
CA MET A 104 -1.62 5.33 -23.40
C MET A 104 -3.11 5.14 -23.05
N PHE A 105 -3.56 5.63 -21.89
CA PHE A 105 -4.92 5.48 -21.36
C PHE A 105 -5.38 4.03 -21.16
N ARG A 106 -4.48 3.03 -21.14
CA ARG A 106 -4.84 1.63 -20.86
C ARG A 106 -4.99 1.44 -19.36
N CYS A 107 -6.01 0.70 -18.94
CA CYS A 107 -6.20 0.33 -17.55
C CYS A 107 -5.09 -0.64 -17.13
N ILE A 108 -4.29 -0.25 -16.14
CA ILE A 108 -3.19 -1.04 -15.59
C ILE A 108 -3.44 -1.47 -14.16
N GLY A 109 -4.43 -0.88 -13.47
CA GLY A 109 -4.77 -1.21 -12.10
C GLY A 109 -6.03 -0.50 -11.60
N LEU A 110 -6.38 -0.78 -10.36
CA LEU A 110 -7.49 -0.18 -9.64
C LEU A 110 -6.98 0.45 -8.35
N ARG A 111 -7.56 1.59 -7.97
CA ARG A 111 -7.30 2.26 -6.69
C ARG A 111 -8.58 2.36 -5.88
N LYS A 112 -8.55 1.89 -4.64
CA LYS A 112 -9.59 2.09 -3.63
C LYS A 112 -9.06 2.97 -2.50
N ASN A 113 -9.86 3.96 -2.09
CA ASN A 113 -9.54 4.75 -0.90
C ASN A 113 -10.22 4.12 0.31
N LEU A 114 -9.50 4.09 1.43
CA LEU A 114 -10.02 3.70 2.73
C LEU A 114 -9.72 4.81 3.75
N VAL A 115 -10.62 4.97 4.71
CA VAL A 115 -10.44 5.86 5.86
C VAL A 115 -10.45 5.02 7.13
N PHE A 116 -9.54 5.32 8.04
CA PHE A 116 -9.51 4.65 9.33
C PHE A 116 -10.50 5.28 10.30
N TYR A 117 -11.21 4.43 11.03
CA TYR A 117 -12.12 4.80 12.10
C TYR A 117 -11.61 4.19 13.41
N ARG A 118 -11.45 5.02 14.45
CA ARG A 118 -11.04 4.58 15.78
C ARG A 118 -12.25 4.08 16.57
N GLY A 119 -12.11 2.97 17.28
CA GLY A 119 -13.18 2.33 18.05
C GLY A 119 -13.88 1.20 17.29
N LYS A 120 -15.01 0.74 17.84
CA LYS A 120 -15.71 -0.44 17.33
C LYS A 120 -16.59 -0.08 16.13
N SER A 121 -16.53 -0.91 15.09
CA SER A 121 -17.45 -0.80 13.95
C SER A 121 -18.90 -1.09 14.38
N PRO A 122 -19.91 -0.35 13.89
CA PRO A 122 -19.85 0.72 12.88
C PRO A 122 -19.79 2.15 13.46
N THR A 123 -19.69 2.31 14.78
CA THR A 123 -19.83 3.60 15.48
C THR A 123 -18.50 4.28 15.79
N GLY A 124 -17.41 3.86 15.14
CA GLY A 124 -16.10 4.45 15.36
C GLY A 124 -16.03 5.91 14.92
N GLU A 125 -15.05 6.63 15.45
CA GLU A 125 -14.76 8.02 15.11
C GLU A 125 -13.86 8.08 13.88
N LYS A 126 -14.25 8.87 12.88
CA LYS A 126 -13.45 9.06 11.67
C LYS A 126 -12.12 9.75 12.02
N THR A 127 -11.02 9.24 11.49
CA THR A 127 -9.69 9.86 11.62
C THR A 127 -9.21 10.44 10.29
N ASP A 128 -8.07 11.13 10.31
CA ASP A 128 -7.41 11.67 9.11
C ASP A 128 -6.51 10.66 8.39
N TRP A 129 -6.40 9.43 8.92
CA TRP A 129 -5.63 8.38 8.27
C TRP A 129 -6.35 7.84 7.04
N ILE A 130 -5.68 7.97 5.90
CA ILE A 130 -6.17 7.54 4.59
C ILE A 130 -5.22 6.50 4.03
N MET A 131 -5.79 5.45 3.45
CA MET A 131 -5.06 4.46 2.68
C MET A 131 -5.52 4.49 1.22
N LYS A 132 -4.56 4.51 0.30
CA LYS A 132 -4.78 4.30 -1.13
C LYS A 132 -4.36 2.86 -1.44
N GLU A 133 -5.33 1.96 -1.53
CA GLU A 133 -5.10 0.56 -1.88
C GLU A 133 -5.04 0.42 -3.41
N TYR A 134 -3.87 0.07 -3.93
CA TYR A 134 -3.65 -0.21 -5.35
C TYR A 134 -3.64 -1.72 -5.59
N ARG A 135 -4.37 -2.18 -6.61
CA ARG A 135 -4.44 -3.60 -6.99
C ARG A 135 -4.34 -3.77 -8.50
N MET A 136 -3.83 -4.91 -8.95
CA MET A 136 -3.89 -5.26 -10.37
C MET A 136 -5.37 -5.48 -10.77
N PRO A 137 -5.73 -5.32 -12.05
CA PRO A 137 -7.08 -5.62 -12.51
C PRO A 137 -7.41 -7.10 -12.30
N ASP A 138 -8.67 -7.43 -12.06
CA ASP A 138 -9.07 -8.82 -11.75
C ASP A 138 -8.85 -9.80 -12.93
N PHE A 139 -8.62 -9.29 -14.15
CA PHE A 139 -8.22 -10.08 -15.32
C PHE A 139 -6.71 -10.34 -15.42
N HIS A 140 -5.88 -9.82 -14.49
CA HIS A 140 -4.44 -10.02 -14.53
C HIS A 140 -4.06 -11.48 -14.20
N PRO A 141 -3.10 -12.11 -14.91
CA PRO A 141 -2.74 -13.51 -14.71
C PRO A 141 -2.31 -13.87 -13.28
N ALA A 142 -1.77 -12.91 -12.51
CA ALA A 142 -1.44 -13.10 -11.09
C ALA A 142 -2.65 -13.34 -10.17
N TYR A 143 -3.87 -13.26 -10.70
CA TYR A 143 -5.13 -13.54 -9.99
C TYR A 143 -5.94 -14.70 -10.62
N LYS A 144 -5.36 -15.44 -11.57
CA LYS A 144 -5.87 -16.77 -11.98
C LYS A 144 -5.30 -17.83 -11.05
#